data_AF-A0A2N5G9I8-F1
#
_entry.id   AF-A0A2N5G9I8-F1
#
_cell.length_a   1.000
_cell.length_b   1.000
_cell.length_c   1.000
_cell.angle_alpha   90.00
_cell.angle_beta   90.00
_cell.angle_gamma   90.00
#
_symmetry.space_group_name_H-M   'P 1'
#
loop_
_entity.id
_entity.type
_entity.pdbx_description
1 polymer ?
#
loop_
_entity_poly.entity_id
_entity_poly.type
_entity_poly.pdbx_seq_one_letter_code
_entity_poly.pdbx_strand_id
1 'polypeptide(L)'
;MSNVEIARVSNENVVNGVKRTDGLRRFVSIIDRYFQSGGAQMQFNVVNRKTLLDAQKNPENYPDLIVRVAGYSAYFTQLSKDVQQDIIERTEERL
;
A
#
# COMPACT_ATOMS: atom_id res chain seq x y z
N MET A 1 -13.90 -14.83 -12.72
CA MET A 1 -12.83 -13.82 -12.66
C MET A 1 -12.74 -13.38 -11.20
N SER A 2 -11.71 -13.82 -10.49
CA SER A 2 -11.54 -13.54 -9.06
C SER A 2 -11.17 -12.07 -8.86
N ASN A 3 -11.97 -11.35 -8.09
CA ASN A 3 -11.75 -9.96 -7.72
C ASN A 3 -10.36 -9.81 -7.09
N VAL A 4 -9.53 -8.92 -7.64
CA VAL A 4 -8.28 -8.47 -7.01
C VAL A 4 -8.69 -7.50 -5.92
N GLU A 5 -8.78 -7.94 -4.67
CA GLU A 5 -8.89 -7.01 -3.54
C GLU A 5 -7.49 -6.55 -3.14
N ILE A 6 -7.21 -5.27 -3.39
CA ILE A 6 -6.11 -4.58 -2.73
C ILE A 6 -6.54 -4.45 -1.27
N ALA A 7 -6.00 -5.31 -0.42
CA ALA A 7 -6.28 -5.22 1.01
C ALA A 7 -5.68 -3.93 1.56
N ARG A 8 -6.56 -3.16 2.18
CA ARG A 8 -6.28 -1.87 2.81
C ARG A 8 -5.64 -2.11 4.17
N VAL A 9 -4.50 -1.49 4.42
CA VAL A 9 -3.93 -1.40 5.77
C VAL A 9 -4.02 0.07 6.16
N SER A 10 -5.04 0.41 6.92
CA SER A 10 -5.17 1.74 7.51
C SER A 10 -4.12 1.94 8.59
N ASN A 11 -3.39 3.05 8.51
CA ASN A 11 -2.50 3.48 9.58
C ASN A 11 -3.37 4.28 10.58
N GLU A 12 -4.13 3.57 11.40
CA GLU A 12 -4.87 4.22 12.48
C GLU A 12 -3.88 4.82 13.48
N ASN A 13 -4.03 6.11 13.76
CA ASN A 13 -3.48 6.74 14.95
C ASN A 13 -4.12 6.09 16.18
N VAL A 14 -3.57 4.95 16.61
CA VAL A 14 -3.95 4.34 17.87
C VAL A 14 -3.34 5.18 18.98
N VAL A 15 -4.17 6.06 19.51
CA VAL A 15 -4.02 6.70 20.81
C VAL A 15 -3.49 5.67 21.82
N ASN A 16 -2.32 6.00 22.38
CA ASN A 16 -1.70 5.43 23.58
C ASN A 16 -1.41 3.91 23.62
N GLY A 17 -0.12 3.56 23.51
CA GLY A 17 0.44 2.40 24.24
C GLY A 17 0.52 1.07 23.50
N VAL A 18 0.26 1.03 22.20
CA VAL A 18 0.27 -0.21 21.41
C VAL A 18 1.69 -0.51 20.92
N LYS A 19 2.35 -1.51 21.53
CA LYS A 19 3.71 -1.94 21.18
C LYS A 19 3.75 -2.30 19.69
N ARG A 20 4.88 -2.07 19.00
CA ARG A 20 5.10 -2.45 17.58
C ARG A 20 4.63 -3.87 17.22
N THR A 21 4.60 -4.77 18.19
CA THR A 21 4.10 -6.14 18.09
C THR A 21 2.61 -6.25 17.76
N ASP A 22 1.81 -5.26 18.14
CA ASP A 22 0.35 -5.33 18.05
C ASP A 22 -0.15 -4.89 16.67
N GLY A 23 0.50 -3.92 16.04
CA GLY A 23 0.22 -3.55 14.64
C GLY A 23 0.50 -4.70 13.68
N LEU A 24 1.63 -5.41 13.88
CA LEU A 24 1.95 -6.61 13.11
C LEU A 24 0.93 -7.73 13.35
N ARG A 25 0.54 -7.97 14.61
CA ARG A 25 -0.50 -8.96 14.93
C ARG A 25 -1.84 -8.64 14.26
N ARG A 26 -2.25 -7.37 14.25
CA ARG A 26 -3.46 -6.92 13.55
C ARG A 26 -3.35 -7.15 12.04
N PHE A 27 -2.22 -6.78 11.44
CA PHE A 27 -1.97 -6.98 10.02
C PHE A 27 -2.06 -8.47 9.63
N VAL A 28 -1.39 -9.36 10.38
CA VAL A 28 -1.49 -10.81 10.18
C VAL A 28 -2.93 -11.30 10.35
N SER A 29 -3.66 -10.82 11.35
CA SER A 29 -5.05 -11.24 11.57
C SER A 29 -6.00 -10.83 10.43
N ILE A 30 -5.74 -9.70 9.75
CA ILE A 30 -6.51 -9.27 8.58
C ILE A 30 -6.22 -10.22 7.41
N ILE A 31 -4.95 -10.55 7.21
CA ILE A 31 -4.51 -11.48 6.18
C ILE A 31 -5.18 -12.85 6.37
N ASP A 32 -5.13 -13.39 7.59
CA ASP A 32 -5.72 -14.69 7.91
C ASP A 32 -7.24 -14.69 7.65
N ARG A 33 -7.94 -13.65 8.09
CA ARG A 33 -9.40 -13.52 7.87
C ARG A 33 -9.75 -13.47 6.39
N TYR A 34 -9.02 -12.69 5.59
CA TYR A 34 -9.24 -12.59 4.14
C TYR A 34 -9.19 -13.95 3.46
N PHE A 35 -8.15 -14.75 3.74
CA PHE A 35 -8.00 -16.07 3.14
C PHE A 35 -8.98 -17.10 3.72
N GLN A 36 -9.33 -17.03 5.01
CA GLN A 36 -10.38 -17.86 5.59
C GLN A 36 -11.76 -17.61 4.96
N SER A 37 -12.03 -16.39 4.49
CA SER A 37 -13.24 -16.04 3.76
C SER A 37 -13.22 -16.41 2.26
N GLY A 38 -12.20 -17.13 1.79
CA GLY A 38 -12.09 -17.58 0.40
C GLY A 38 -11.43 -16.57 -0.55
N GLY A 39 -10.72 -15.57 -0.02
CA GLY A 39 -9.91 -14.66 -0.82
C GLY A 39 -8.84 -15.38 -1.64
N ALA A 40 -8.63 -14.98 -2.89
CA ALA A 40 -7.74 -15.69 -3.81
C ALA A 40 -6.32 -15.13 -3.84
N GLN A 41 -6.17 -13.81 -3.74
CA GLN A 41 -4.88 -13.14 -3.76
C GLN A 41 -4.96 -11.78 -3.08
N MET A 42 -3.82 -11.32 -2.55
CA MET A 42 -3.74 -10.05 -1.84
C MET A 42 -2.38 -9.42 -2.09
N GLN A 43 -2.36 -8.11 -2.34
CA GLN A 43 -1.14 -7.37 -2.66
C GLN A 43 -1.15 -6.05 -1.89
N PHE A 44 0.03 -5.63 -1.46
CA PHE A 44 0.20 -4.42 -0.65
C PHE A 44 1.33 -3.57 -1.19
N ASN A 45 1.15 -2.25 -1.10
CA ASN A 45 2.25 -1.29 -1.08
C ASN A 45 2.49 -0.88 0.39
N VAL A 46 3.75 -0.85 0.80
CA VAL A 46 4.16 -0.35 2.11
C VAL A 46 5.11 0.82 1.88
N VAL A 47 4.51 1.98 1.58
CA VAL A 47 5.22 3.20 1.21
C VAL A 47 4.47 4.40 1.77
N ASN A 48 5.20 5.46 2.15
CA ASN A 48 4.59 6.67 2.68
C ASN A 48 4.09 7.56 1.53
N ARG A 49 2.92 8.20 1.69
CA ARG A 49 2.42 9.19 0.72
C ARG A 49 3.44 10.28 0.43
N LYS A 50 4.15 10.76 1.47
CA LYS A 50 5.22 11.76 1.32
C LYS A 50 6.32 11.28 0.37
N THR A 51 6.71 10.01 0.45
CA THR A 51 7.72 9.41 -0.44
C THR A 51 7.23 9.40 -1.89
N LEU A 52 5.97 9.02 -2.13
CA LEU A 52 5.39 9.01 -3.47
C LEU A 52 5.27 10.42 -4.07
N LEU A 53 4.85 11.40 -3.25
CA LEU A 53 4.78 12.81 -3.65
C LEU A 53 6.15 13.37 -3.99
N ASP A 54 7.18 13.01 -3.22
CA ASP A 54 8.55 13.45 -3.49
C ASP A 54 9.11 12.76 -4.75
N ALA A 55 8.89 11.46 -4.91
CA ALA A 55 9.27 10.74 -6.12
C ALA A 55 8.56 11.22 -7.39
N GLN A 56 7.33 11.74 -7.27
CA GLN A 56 6.63 12.37 -8.39
C GLN A 56 7.25 13.71 -8.78
N LYS A 57 7.81 14.46 -7.82
CA LYS A 57 8.44 15.77 -8.05
C LYS A 57 9.91 15.66 -8.48
N ASN A 58 10.65 14.76 -7.86
CA ASN A 58 12.10 14.58 -7.97
C ASN A 58 12.43 13.10 -8.32
N PRO A 59 12.03 12.60 -9.51
CA PRO A 59 12.14 11.18 -9.86
C PRO A 59 13.58 10.64 -9.86
N GLU A 60 14.57 11.49 -10.12
CA GLU A 60 15.99 11.15 -10.10
C GLU A 60 16.51 10.69 -8.73
N ASN A 61 15.83 11.08 -7.64
CA ASN A 61 16.16 10.64 -6.29
C ASN A 61 15.57 9.26 -5.96
N TYR A 62 14.70 8.73 -6.82
CA TYR A 62 13.94 7.50 -6.60
C TYR A 62 13.97 6.56 -7.83
N PRO A 63 15.15 6.28 -8.43
CA PRO A 63 15.24 5.46 -9.64
C PRO A 63 14.72 4.02 -9.40
N ASP A 64 14.91 3.51 -8.18
CA ASP A 64 14.61 2.12 -7.81
C ASP A 64 13.30 1.99 -7.02
N LEU A 65 12.46 3.04 -6.96
CA LEU A 65 11.20 2.99 -6.23
C LEU A 65 10.19 2.11 -6.97
N ILE A 66 10.02 0.88 -6.49
CA ILE A 66 9.07 -0.09 -7.06
C ILE A 66 7.74 -0.04 -6.28
N VAL A 67 6.64 -0.08 -7.04
CA VAL A 67 5.27 -0.16 -6.52
C VAL A 67 4.53 -1.35 -7.11
N ARG A 68 3.52 -1.83 -6.40
CA ARG A 68 2.53 -2.81 -6.90
C ARG A 68 1.39 -2.07 -7.59
N VAL A 69 1.12 -2.45 -8.83
CA VAL A 69 0.02 -1.94 -9.65
C VAL A 69 -0.80 -3.14 -10.08
N ALA A 70 -2.01 -3.28 -9.54
CA ALA A 70 -3.04 -4.28 -9.89
C ALA A 70 -2.55 -5.52 -10.68
N GLY A 71 -1.70 -6.37 -10.06
CA GLY A 71 -1.20 -7.60 -10.68
C GLY A 71 0.26 -7.61 -11.14
N TYR A 72 0.96 -6.47 -11.14
CA TYR A 72 2.38 -6.39 -11.53
C TYR A 72 3.17 -5.39 -10.66
N SER A 73 4.50 -5.40 -10.82
CA SER A 73 5.41 -4.41 -10.24
C SER A 73 5.94 -3.48 -11.31
N ALA A 74 6.10 -2.21 -10.97
CA ALA A 74 6.68 -1.20 -11.86
C ALA A 74 7.50 -0.19 -11.06
N TYR A 75 8.47 0.43 -11.73
CA TYR A 75 9.15 1.61 -11.22
C TYR A 75 8.17 2.77 -11.21
N PHE A 76 7.91 3.34 -10.04
CA PHE A 76 6.95 4.41 -9.84
C PHE A 76 7.22 5.59 -10.76
N THR A 77 8.49 5.96 -10.91
CA THR A 77 8.97 7.09 -11.71
C THR A 77 8.78 6.88 -13.22
N GLN A 78 8.58 5.64 -13.69
CA GLN A 78 8.30 5.29 -15.08
C GLN A 78 6.81 5.25 -15.43
N LEU A 79 5.93 5.37 -14.43
CA LEU A 79 4.47 5.40 -14.64
C LEU A 79 4.03 6.78 -15.13
N SER A 80 2.87 6.84 -15.81
CA SER A 80 2.25 8.12 -16.15
C SER A 80 1.85 8.90 -14.90
N LYS A 81 1.78 10.24 -15.00
CA LYS A 81 1.40 11.09 -13.85
C LYS A 81 0.03 10.74 -13.29
N ASP A 82 -0.93 10.37 -14.14
CA ASP A 82 -2.26 9.95 -13.72
C ASP A 82 -2.23 8.66 -12.90
N VAL A 83 -1.42 7.67 -13.31
CA VAL A 83 -1.25 6.42 -12.56
C VAL A 83 -0.50 6.67 -11.25
N GLN A 84 0.54 7.51 -11.26
CA GLN A 84 1.23 7.93 -10.04
C GLN A 84 0.25 8.58 -9.05
N GLN A 85 -0.63 9.44 -9.55
CA GLN A 85 -1.63 10.15 -8.75
C GLN A 85 -2.66 9.18 -8.14
N ASP A 86 -3.19 8.24 -8.91
CA ASP A 86 -4.10 7.19 -8.41
C ASP A 86 -3.45 6.35 -7.29
N ILE A 87 -2.17 5.99 -7.43
CA ILE A 87 -1.42 5.28 -6.38
C ILE A 87 -1.26 6.16 -5.13
N ILE A 88 -0.91 7.44 -5.29
CA ILE A 88 -0.77 8.41 -4.20
C ILE A 88 -2.08 8.53 -3.42
N GLU A 89 -3.21 8.69 -4.12
CA GLU A 89 -4.54 8.85 -3.54
C GLU A 89 -4.96 7.66 -2.70
N ARG A 90 -4.66 6.44 -3.16
CA ARG A 90 -4.93 5.20 -2.41
C ARG A 90 -4.01 4.97 -1.21
N THR A 91 -2.87 5.67 -1.14
CA THR A 91 -1.86 5.48 -0.08
C THR A 91 -2.22 6.18 1.23
N GLU A 92 -3.28 7.01 1.27
CA GLU A 92 -3.69 7.70 2.49
C GLU A 92 -5.22 7.81 2.58
N GLU A 93 -5.91 6.70 2.89
CA GLU A 93 -7.25 6.76 3.47
C GLU A 93 -7.11 6.95 4.98
N ARG A 94 -7.50 8.13 5.48
CA ARG A 94 -7.79 8.35 6.91
C ARG A 94 -9.07 7.61 7.25
N LEU A 95 -8.99 6.64 8.16
CA LEU A 95 -10.15 6.24 8.97
C LEU A 95 -10.43 7.31 10.03
#